data_AF-A0AAU9M399-F1
#
_entry.id   AF-A0AAU9M399-F1
#
_cell.length_a   1.000
_cell.length_b   1.000
_cell.length_c   1.000
_cell.angle_alpha   90.00
_cell.angle_beta   90.00
_cell.angle_gamma   90.00
#
_symmetry.space_group_name_H-M   'P 1'
#
loop_
_entity.id
_entity.type
_entity.pdbx_description
1 polymer ?
#
loop_
_entity_poly.entity_id
_entity_poly.type
_entity_poly.pdbx_seq_one_letter_code
_entity_poly.pdbx_strand_id
1 'polypeptide(L)'
;MASSSTGMYVYVDFHYNGFFSPNPFVYLDPVKTNVRDVDFGGFTYKEFLLWLTKLTNGACDNVYYCMRKESLCEGIRRIACDADYWEFVETVYSLESDSLQSELDVYIDHRNEPILDWADNELLADGKGYDSDYMDEEDDKDSEVTMTMEYEHEWDDEEEHTFDKMLETHSWTNF
;
A
#
# COMPACT_ATOMS: atom_id res chain seq x y z
N MET A 1 -46.52 5.57 9.90
CA MET A 1 -45.39 4.64 9.69
C MET A 1 -44.19 5.51 9.39
N ALA A 2 -43.26 5.65 10.35
CA ALA A 2 -42.01 6.35 10.09
C ALA A 2 -41.08 5.33 9.40
N SER A 3 -40.72 5.59 8.14
CA SER A 3 -39.63 4.86 7.51
C SER A 3 -38.36 5.24 8.28
N SER A 4 -37.86 4.31 9.10
CA SER A 4 -36.52 4.38 9.63
C SER A 4 -35.59 4.17 8.45
N SER A 5 -35.09 5.25 7.85
CA SER A 5 -33.89 5.13 7.02
C SER A 5 -32.80 4.64 7.95
N THR A 6 -32.43 3.37 7.85
CA THR A 6 -31.13 2.89 8.34
C THR A 6 -30.07 3.72 7.63
N GLY A 7 -29.74 4.87 8.21
CA GLY A 7 -28.72 5.77 7.70
C GLY A 7 -27.43 4.99 7.65
N MET A 8 -26.86 4.88 6.46
CA MET A 8 -25.62 4.17 6.25
C MET A 8 -24.52 5.09 6.77
N TYR A 9 -23.90 4.68 7.88
CA TYR A 9 -22.84 5.44 8.49
C TYR A 9 -21.56 5.15 7.72
N VAL A 10 -21.20 6.03 6.79
CA VAL A 10 -19.89 6.03 6.17
C VAL A 10 -18.88 6.58 7.19
N TYR A 11 -17.72 5.92 7.27
CA TYR A 11 -16.59 6.37 8.08
C TYR A 11 -15.42 6.69 7.15
N VAL A 12 -14.92 7.91 7.20
CA VAL A 12 -13.71 8.31 6.45
C VAL A 12 -12.77 9.02 7.42
N ASP A 13 -11.54 8.55 7.49
CA ASP A 13 -10.49 9.23 8.25
C ASP A 13 -9.70 10.15 7.33
N PHE A 14 -9.69 11.44 7.67
CA PHE A 14 -8.95 12.47 6.95
C PHE A 14 -7.62 12.72 7.66
N HIS A 15 -6.52 12.56 6.93
CA HIS A 15 -5.14 12.75 7.35
C HIS A 15 -4.58 13.98 6.64
N TYR A 16 -4.26 15.03 7.39
CA TYR A 16 -3.82 16.32 6.86
C TYR A 16 -2.76 16.96 7.76
N ASN A 17 -2.08 18.00 7.27
CA ASN A 17 -0.92 18.61 7.94
C ASN A 17 0.24 17.64 8.26
N GLY A 18 0.25 16.45 7.65
CA GLY A 18 1.39 15.54 7.64
C GLY A 18 2.19 15.66 6.35
N PHE A 19 3.00 14.65 6.05
CA PHE A 19 3.74 14.56 4.80
C PHE A 19 3.99 13.10 4.39
N PHE A 20 4.08 12.87 3.09
CA PHE A 20 4.51 11.57 2.58
C PHE A 20 6.03 11.41 2.69
N SER A 21 6.47 10.23 3.10
CA SER A 21 7.85 9.76 3.00
C SER A 21 7.92 8.78 1.83
N PRO A 22 8.94 8.82 0.96
CA PRO A 22 9.06 7.91 -0.18
C PRO A 22 9.63 6.53 0.17
N ASN A 23 10.35 6.37 1.29
CA ASN A 23 10.98 5.10 1.67
C ASN A 23 11.08 4.98 3.20
N PRO A 24 10.26 4.14 3.86
CA PRO A 24 9.12 3.44 3.27
C PRO A 24 8.04 4.44 2.80
N PHE A 25 7.20 4.06 1.84
CA PHE A 25 6.12 4.90 1.33
C PHE A 25 4.97 4.98 2.34
N VAL A 26 5.03 5.99 3.20
CA VAL A 26 4.11 6.18 4.33
C VAL A 26 3.71 7.63 4.51
N TYR A 27 2.55 7.88 5.13
CA TYR A 27 2.14 9.21 5.55
C TYR A 27 2.50 9.45 7.03
N LEU A 28 3.34 10.45 7.30
CA LEU A 28 3.91 10.73 8.62
C LEU A 28 3.29 11.98 9.25
N ASP A 29 3.22 11.94 10.58
CA ASP A 29 2.76 13.03 11.47
C ASP A 29 1.41 13.68 11.08
N PRO A 30 0.36 12.91 10.72
CA PRO A 30 -0.95 13.49 10.38
C PRO A 30 -1.65 14.08 11.60
N VAL A 31 -2.37 15.18 11.36
CA VAL A 31 -3.62 15.43 12.09
C VAL A 31 -4.68 14.51 11.50
N LYS A 32 -5.33 13.72 12.35
CA LYS A 32 -6.38 12.78 11.95
C LYS A 32 -7.75 13.27 12.41
N THR A 33 -8.70 13.35 11.48
CA THR A 33 -10.09 13.67 11.78
C THR A 33 -11.00 12.60 11.21
N ASN A 34 -11.69 11.91 12.11
CA ASN A 34 -12.71 10.93 11.74
C ASN A 34 -14.01 11.66 11.40
N VAL A 35 -14.48 11.51 10.17
CA VAL A 35 -15.73 12.10 9.69
C VAL A 35 -16.79 11.01 9.56
N ARG A 36 -17.99 11.33 10.06
CA ARG A 36 -19.18 10.49 10.04
C ARG A 36 -20.35 11.32 9.54
N ASP A 37 -21.39 10.64 9.06
CA ASP A 37 -22.67 11.27 8.70
C ASP A 37 -22.57 12.34 7.61
N VAL A 38 -21.63 12.16 6.67
CA VAL A 38 -21.50 13.02 5.49
C VAL A 38 -22.02 12.27 4.27
N ASP A 39 -22.96 12.91 3.57
CA ASP A 39 -23.43 12.46 2.27
C ASP A 39 -22.46 12.94 1.18
N PHE A 40 -21.44 12.12 0.89
CA PHE A 40 -20.46 12.42 -0.16
C PHE A 40 -21.10 12.42 -1.56
N GLY A 41 -22.17 11.66 -1.78
CA GLY A 41 -22.92 11.69 -3.04
C GLY A 41 -23.65 13.01 -3.28
N GLY A 42 -23.87 13.80 -2.23
CA GLY A 42 -24.52 15.12 -2.30
C GLY A 42 -23.62 16.27 -2.76
N PHE A 43 -22.32 16.05 -2.95
CA PHE A 43 -21.39 17.10 -3.40
C PHE A 43 -20.98 16.93 -4.86
N THR A 44 -20.70 18.05 -5.53
CA THR A 44 -19.76 18.09 -6.65
C THR A 44 -18.31 18.03 -6.16
N TYR A 45 -17.35 17.69 -7.03
CA TYR A 45 -15.92 17.69 -6.66
C TYR A 45 -15.48 19.04 -6.07
N LYS A 46 -15.91 20.15 -6.67
CA LYS A 46 -15.60 21.50 -6.17
C LYS A 46 -16.19 21.77 -4.79
N GLU A 47 -17.42 21.32 -4.53
CA GLU A 47 -18.04 21.47 -3.22
C GLU A 47 -17.35 20.61 -2.16
N PHE A 48 -16.94 19.40 -2.53
CA PHE A 48 -16.12 18.53 -1.69
C PHE A 48 -14.80 19.20 -1.30
N LEU A 49 -14.06 19.80 -2.24
CA LEU A 49 -12.82 20.53 -1.93
C LEU A 49 -13.07 21.74 -1.02
N LEU A 50 -14.16 22.48 -1.23
CA LEU A 50 -14.54 23.61 -0.36
C LEU A 50 -14.90 23.14 1.05
N TRP A 51 -15.58 22.02 1.16
CA TRP A 51 -15.89 21.39 2.44
C TRP A 51 -14.61 20.93 3.14
N LEU A 52 -13.71 20.27 2.41
CA LEU A 52 -12.44 19.78 2.94
C LEU A 52 -11.54 20.92 3.42
N THR A 53 -11.46 22.02 2.66
CA THR A 53 -10.75 23.23 3.05
C THR A 53 -11.24 23.80 4.39
N LYS A 54 -12.55 23.72 4.65
CA LYS A 54 -13.13 24.14 5.94
C LYS A 54 -12.82 23.15 7.06
N LEU A 55 -12.83 21.86 6.76
CA LEU A 55 -12.51 20.80 7.72
C LEU A 55 -11.07 20.90 8.21
N THR A 56 -10.14 21.15 7.29
CA THR A 56 -8.69 21.13 7.55
C THR A 56 -8.14 22.50 7.95
N ASN A 57 -8.93 23.55 7.73
CA ASN A 57 -8.51 24.95 7.84
C ASN A 57 -7.25 25.25 7.01
N GLY A 58 -7.14 24.63 5.83
CA GLY A 58 -5.98 24.71 4.96
C GLY A 58 -6.31 24.41 3.50
N ALA A 59 -5.38 24.73 2.60
CA ALA A 59 -5.52 24.41 1.18
C ALA A 59 -5.47 22.90 0.95
N CYS A 60 -6.30 22.41 0.02
CA CYS A 60 -6.48 20.99 -0.27
C CYS A 60 -6.31 20.76 -1.78
N ASP A 61 -5.17 21.16 -2.33
CA ASP A 61 -4.92 21.12 -3.77
C ASP A 61 -4.63 19.71 -4.29
N ASN A 62 -4.06 18.86 -3.44
CA ASN A 62 -3.77 17.45 -3.75
C ASN A 62 -4.39 16.55 -2.69
N VAL A 63 -5.42 15.82 -3.12
CA VAL A 63 -6.20 14.92 -2.27
C VAL A 63 -6.07 13.51 -2.82
N TYR A 64 -5.79 12.56 -1.93
CA TYR A 64 -5.65 11.15 -2.26
C TYR A 64 -6.54 10.32 -1.34
N TYR A 65 -6.95 9.15 -1.80
CA TYR A 65 -7.62 8.16 -0.96
C TYR A 65 -6.96 6.79 -1.11
N CYS A 66 -7.08 5.97 -0.08
CA CYS A 66 -6.65 4.58 -0.07
C CYS A 66 -7.59 3.77 0.83
N MET A 67 -7.90 2.54 0.43
CA MET A 67 -8.59 1.61 1.32
C MET A 67 -7.63 1.17 2.43
N ARG A 68 -8.05 1.15 3.69
CA ARG A 68 -7.19 0.81 4.84
C ARG A 68 -6.62 -0.60 4.80
N LYS A 69 -7.25 -1.50 4.04
CA LYS A 69 -6.79 -2.88 3.84
C LYS A 69 -5.69 -2.98 2.78
N GLU A 70 -5.47 -1.93 1.99
CA GLU A 70 -4.44 -1.84 0.98
C GLU A 70 -3.23 -1.09 1.54
N SER A 71 -2.04 -1.45 1.07
CA SER A 71 -0.84 -0.64 1.30
C SER A 71 -0.97 0.68 0.53
N LEU A 72 -0.26 1.74 0.97
CA LEU A 72 -0.29 3.00 0.23
C LEU A 72 0.30 2.83 -1.18
N CYS A 73 1.35 2.03 -1.35
CA CYS A 73 1.97 1.84 -2.67
C CYS A 73 1.06 1.06 -3.64
N GLU A 74 0.21 0.16 -3.16
CA GLU A 74 -0.74 -0.59 -4.01
C GLU A 74 -2.06 0.18 -4.23
N GLY A 75 -2.55 0.93 -3.24
CA GLY A 75 -3.93 1.41 -3.20
C GLY A 75 -4.14 2.91 -3.33
N ILE A 76 -3.07 3.73 -3.29
CA ILE A 76 -3.25 5.20 -3.30
C ILE A 76 -3.76 5.71 -4.65
N ARG A 77 -4.82 6.51 -4.61
CA ARG A 77 -5.44 7.12 -5.79
C ARG A 77 -5.63 8.60 -5.59
N ARG A 78 -5.38 9.41 -6.63
CA ARG A 78 -5.58 10.85 -6.60
C ARG A 78 -7.01 11.20 -6.99
N ILE A 79 -7.61 12.16 -6.29
CA ILE A 79 -8.87 12.80 -6.68
C ILE A 79 -8.51 14.13 -7.35
N ALA A 80 -8.47 14.18 -8.68
CA ALA A 80 -8.06 15.38 -9.43
C ALA A 80 -9.22 16.04 -10.18
N CYS A 81 -10.28 15.29 -10.51
CA CYS A 81 -11.43 15.78 -11.25
C CYS A 81 -12.76 15.19 -10.77
N ASP A 82 -13.86 15.62 -11.38
CA ASP A 82 -15.20 15.09 -11.08
C ASP A 82 -15.33 13.58 -11.32
N ALA A 83 -14.63 13.03 -12.32
CA ALA A 83 -14.66 11.58 -12.58
C ALA A 83 -14.02 10.80 -11.42
N ASP A 84 -12.80 11.17 -11.02
CA ASP A 84 -12.10 10.56 -9.88
C ASP A 84 -12.90 10.72 -8.58
N TYR A 85 -13.58 11.85 -8.41
CA TYR A 85 -14.45 12.09 -7.27
C TYR A 85 -15.62 11.11 -7.24
N TRP A 86 -16.25 10.84 -8.37
CA TRP A 86 -17.32 9.84 -8.45
C TRP A 86 -16.79 8.42 -8.19
N GLU A 87 -15.58 8.08 -8.64
CA GLU A 87 -14.95 6.80 -8.27
C GLU A 87 -14.71 6.69 -6.75
N PHE A 88 -14.27 7.77 -6.11
CA PHE A 88 -14.16 7.84 -4.65
C PHE A 88 -15.52 7.63 -3.97
N VAL A 89 -16.56 8.30 -4.45
CA VAL A 89 -17.94 8.16 -3.93
C VAL A 89 -18.46 6.73 -4.09
N GLU A 90 -18.29 6.14 -5.28
CA GLU A 90 -18.65 4.75 -5.53
C GLU A 90 -17.88 3.80 -4.61
N THR A 91 -16.59 4.05 -4.38
CA THR A 91 -15.76 3.26 -3.46
C THR A 91 -16.31 3.33 -2.03
N VAL A 92 -16.61 4.54 -1.56
CA VAL A 92 -17.19 4.79 -0.23
C VAL A 92 -18.47 3.98 0.00
N TYR A 93 -19.38 3.97 -0.98
CA TYR A 93 -20.69 3.30 -0.89
C TYR A 93 -20.67 1.83 -1.36
N SER A 94 -19.63 1.36 -2.06
CA SER A 94 -19.49 -0.06 -2.42
C SER A 94 -19.04 -0.93 -1.25
N LEU A 95 -18.41 -0.33 -0.24
CA LEU A 95 -17.97 -1.01 0.99
C LEU A 95 -19.15 -1.47 1.89
N GLU A 96 -20.37 -1.13 1.51
CA GLU A 96 -21.61 -1.45 2.22
C GLU A 96 -21.94 -2.94 2.35
N SER A 97 -21.44 -3.80 1.46
CA SER A 97 -21.91 -5.18 1.36
C SER A 97 -21.20 -6.17 2.29
N ASP A 98 -19.93 -5.92 2.65
CA ASP A 98 -19.08 -7.03 3.10
C ASP A 98 -18.76 -7.06 4.59
N SER A 99 -18.60 -5.95 5.32
CA SER A 99 -18.26 -5.98 6.76
C SER A 99 -18.27 -4.59 7.40
N LEU A 100 -18.72 -4.51 8.66
CA LEU A 100 -18.55 -3.43 9.65
C LEU A 100 -17.49 -2.36 9.32
N GLN A 101 -17.97 -1.12 9.15
CA GLN A 101 -17.19 0.12 8.97
C GLN A 101 -16.37 0.17 7.67
N SER A 102 -16.80 0.99 6.71
CA SER A 102 -15.96 1.42 5.60
C SER A 102 -14.68 2.04 6.19
N GLU A 103 -13.53 1.44 5.94
CA GLU A 103 -12.23 1.92 6.40
C GLU A 103 -11.51 2.60 5.24
N LEU A 104 -11.94 3.81 4.92
CA LEU A 104 -11.31 4.62 3.88
C LEU A 104 -10.46 5.72 4.53
N ASP A 105 -9.23 5.86 4.07
CA ASP A 105 -8.32 6.91 4.51
C ASP A 105 -8.13 7.92 3.38
N VAL A 106 -8.31 9.20 3.68
CA VAL A 106 -8.06 10.32 2.77
C VAL A 106 -6.84 11.09 3.24
N TYR A 107 -5.90 11.34 2.34
CA TYR A 107 -4.63 12.01 2.61
C TYR A 107 -4.53 13.31 1.85
N ILE A 108 -4.02 14.36 2.50
CA ILE A 108 -3.81 15.67 1.88
C ILE A 108 -2.32 15.93 1.76
N ASP A 109 -1.89 16.18 0.52
CA ASP A 109 -0.54 16.64 0.25
C ASP A 109 -0.52 18.16 0.06
N HIS A 110 0.18 18.85 0.95
CA HIS A 110 0.37 20.30 0.89
C HIS A 110 1.65 20.70 0.15
N ARG A 111 2.49 19.75 -0.26
CA ARG A 111 3.81 19.98 -0.85
C ARG A 111 3.87 19.75 -2.36
N ASN A 112 2.82 19.17 -2.94
CA ASN A 112 2.76 18.83 -4.37
C ASN A 112 3.92 17.91 -4.79
N GLU A 113 4.13 16.88 -3.98
CA GLU A 113 5.13 15.85 -4.18
C GLU A 113 4.64 14.85 -5.25
N PRO A 114 5.54 14.12 -5.93
CA PRO A 114 5.19 13.12 -6.92
C PRO A 114 4.76 11.80 -6.25
N ILE A 115 3.66 11.85 -5.49
CA ILE A 115 3.19 10.76 -4.62
C ILE A 115 2.93 9.46 -5.38
N LEU A 116 2.38 9.54 -6.60
CA LEU A 116 2.10 8.36 -7.42
C LEU A 116 3.39 7.72 -7.93
N ASP A 117 4.38 8.53 -8.34
CA ASP A 117 5.69 8.01 -8.77
C ASP A 117 6.42 7.32 -7.61
N TRP A 118 6.26 7.80 -6.38
CA TRP A 118 6.82 7.15 -5.19
C TRP A 118 6.13 5.82 -4.87
N ALA A 119 4.81 5.76 -5.01
CA ALA A 119 4.03 4.53 -4.87
C ALA A 119 4.49 3.46 -5.86
N ASP A 120 4.58 3.82 -7.14
CA ASP A 120 5.01 2.92 -8.21
C ASP A 120 6.43 2.41 -7.99
N ASN A 121 7.35 3.29 -7.58
CA ASN A 121 8.74 2.91 -7.31
C ASN A 121 8.87 1.94 -6.13
N GLU A 122 8.09 2.12 -5.06
CA GLU A 122 8.10 1.17 -3.94
C GLU A 122 7.53 -0.18 -4.37
N LEU A 123 6.45 -0.18 -5.16
CA LEU A 123 5.83 -1.40 -5.68
C LEU A 123 6.81 -2.20 -6.58
N LEU A 124 7.59 -1.51 -7.40
CA LEU A 124 8.66 -2.11 -8.21
C LEU A 124 9.81 -2.64 -7.34
N ALA A 125 10.20 -1.90 -6.30
CA ALA A 125 11.30 -2.27 -5.40
C ALA A 125 10.97 -3.49 -4.52
N ASP A 126 9.70 -3.70 -4.16
CA ASP A 126 9.23 -4.85 -3.39
C ASP A 126 9.21 -6.17 -4.21
N GLY A 127 9.74 -6.15 -5.44
CA GLY A 127 9.90 -7.32 -6.29
C GLY A 127 8.60 -7.86 -6.88
N LYS A 128 7.49 -7.12 -6.74
CA LYS A 128 6.20 -7.40 -7.38
C LYS A 128 6.00 -6.65 -8.69
N GLY A 129 7.04 -5.95 -9.16
CA GLY A 129 7.02 -5.23 -10.44
C GLY A 129 6.66 -6.18 -11.58
N TYR A 130 5.56 -5.86 -12.25
CA TYR A 130 5.07 -6.50 -13.46
C TYR A 130 6.23 -6.77 -14.42
N ASP A 131 6.43 -8.04 -14.75
CA ASP A 131 7.30 -8.51 -15.83
C ASP A 131 6.77 -7.89 -17.12
N SER A 132 7.29 -6.72 -17.50
CA SER A 132 6.87 -6.08 -18.74
C SER A 132 7.54 -6.84 -19.87
N ASP A 133 6.82 -7.84 -20.39
CA ASP A 133 7.07 -8.45 -21.71
C ASP A 133 6.91 -7.35 -22.78
N TYR A 134 7.89 -6.46 -22.89
CA TYR A 134 8.15 -5.77 -24.14
C TYR A 134 8.73 -6.82 -25.08
N MET A 135 7.84 -7.51 -25.77
CA MET A 135 8.13 -8.21 -27.01
C MET A 135 8.67 -7.16 -28.00
N ASP A 136 10.00 -7.03 -28.04
CA ASP A 136 10.70 -6.39 -29.15
C ASP A 136 10.71 -7.38 -30.31
N GLU A 137 9.97 -7.04 -31.36
CA GLU A 137 9.81 -7.87 -32.56
C GLU A 137 11.13 -7.93 -33.36
N GLU A 138 11.69 -9.15 -33.46
CA GLU A 138 12.47 -9.70 -34.58
C GLU A 138 13.66 -8.87 -35.14
N ASP A 139 14.90 -9.26 -34.79
CA ASP A 139 16.03 -9.22 -35.73
C ASP A 139 16.89 -10.49 -35.60
N ASP A 140 16.69 -11.40 -36.57
CA ASP A 140 17.57 -12.52 -36.89
C ASP A 140 19.05 -12.10 -36.90
N LYS A 141 19.82 -12.46 -35.88
CA LYS A 141 21.28 -12.63 -36.01
C LYS A 141 21.79 -13.79 -35.15
N ASP A 142 22.32 -14.79 -35.86
CA ASP A 142 23.23 -15.83 -35.36
C ASP A 142 24.13 -15.29 -34.23
N SER A 143 23.95 -15.82 -33.02
CA SER A 143 24.92 -15.72 -31.95
C SER A 143 24.94 -17.00 -31.13
N GLU A 144 25.80 -17.88 -31.61
CA GLU A 144 26.70 -18.77 -30.85
C GLU A 144 26.28 -19.08 -29.41
N VAL A 145 25.84 -20.33 -29.24
CA VAL A 145 25.64 -21.01 -27.95
C VAL A 145 26.85 -20.78 -27.05
N THR A 146 26.70 -19.95 -26.01
CA THR A 146 27.66 -19.93 -24.91
C THR A 146 27.32 -21.08 -23.98
N MET A 147 28.23 -22.07 -23.95
CA MET A 147 28.11 -23.24 -23.07
C MET A 147 28.05 -22.81 -21.61
N THR A 148 26.92 -23.07 -20.97
CA THR A 148 26.79 -23.10 -19.51
C THR A 148 27.60 -24.29 -18.98
N MET A 149 28.74 -24.00 -18.35
CA MET A 149 29.44 -25.00 -17.52
C MET A 149 28.66 -25.16 -16.21
N GLU A 150 27.79 -26.15 -16.16
CA GLU A 150 27.25 -26.67 -14.90
C GLU A 150 28.37 -27.46 -14.21
N TYR A 151 28.92 -26.90 -13.14
CA TYR A 151 29.80 -27.63 -12.23
C TYR A 151 28.92 -28.49 -11.33
N GLU A 152 28.70 -29.74 -11.73
CA GLU A 152 28.18 -30.78 -10.84
C GLU A 152 29.27 -31.14 -9.84
N HIS A 153 29.08 -30.76 -8.57
CA HIS A 153 29.91 -31.26 -7.48
C HIS A 153 29.20 -32.47 -6.86
N GLU A 154 29.42 -33.64 -7.44
CA GLU A 154 29.08 -34.91 -6.80
C GLU A 154 30.03 -35.18 -5.62
N TRP A 155 29.42 -35.43 -4.47
CA TRP A 155 30.05 -35.96 -3.26
C TRP A 155 30.18 -37.48 -3.38
N ASP A 156 31.35 -38.02 -3.02
CA ASP A 156 31.58 -39.36 -2.44
C ASP A 156 33.10 -39.57 -2.29
N ASP A 157 33.70 -40.23 -1.31
CA ASP A 157 33.25 -40.77 -0.02
C ASP A 157 34.53 -41.26 0.72
N GLU A 158 34.37 -41.65 2.00
CA GLU A 158 35.25 -42.52 2.81
C GLU A 158 36.62 -42.01 3.35
N GLU A 159 36.75 -41.83 4.67
CA GLU A 159 37.12 -42.91 5.61
C GLU A 159 37.41 -42.35 7.03
N GLU A 160 36.62 -42.86 7.96
CA GLU A 160 36.94 -43.35 9.32
C GLU A 160 37.87 -42.63 10.33
N HIS A 161 37.40 -42.76 11.58
CA HIS A 161 38.14 -42.88 12.85
C HIS A 161 38.70 -41.57 13.47
N THR A 162 38.23 -41.11 14.62
CA THR A 162 38.23 -41.84 15.90
C THR A 162 37.40 -41.09 16.96
N PHE A 163 36.61 -41.85 17.71
CA PHE A 163 35.89 -41.40 18.91
C PHE A 163 36.84 -41.45 20.10
N ASP A 164 37.22 -40.30 20.65
CA ASP A 164 37.87 -40.20 21.96
C ASP A 164 37.13 -39.22 22.89
N LYS A 165 36.18 -39.81 23.61
CA LYS A 165 35.92 -39.67 25.05
C LYS A 165 36.61 -38.50 25.77
N MET A 166 35.83 -37.48 26.15
CA MET A 166 36.07 -36.74 27.40
C MET A 166 34.83 -36.82 28.30
N LEU A 167 34.92 -37.71 29.29
CA LEU A 167 34.13 -37.68 30.51
C LEU A 167 34.99 -37.05 31.60
N GLU A 168 34.65 -35.85 32.04
CA GLU A 168 34.81 -35.38 33.42
C GLU A 168 33.54 -34.56 33.75
N THR A 169 32.43 -35.15 34.21
CA THR A 169 32.07 -35.58 35.57
C THR A 169 32.14 -34.53 36.69
N HIS A 170 30.94 -34.05 37.05
CA HIS A 170 30.43 -33.64 38.39
C HIS A 170 30.91 -32.28 38.96
N SER A 171 30.09 -31.45 39.63
CA SER A 171 28.88 -31.77 40.40
C SER A 171 27.87 -30.61 40.58
N TRP A 172 26.56 -30.94 40.51
CA TRP A 172 25.46 -30.70 41.49
C TRP A 172 25.17 -29.25 41.99
N THR A 173 23.97 -28.77 42.34
CA THR A 173 22.52 -29.11 42.28
C THR A 173 21.76 -27.86 42.79
N ASN A 174 20.49 -27.73 42.40
CA ASN A 174 19.40 -26.87 42.93
C ASN A 174 19.51 -26.38 44.39
N PHE A 175 19.18 -25.11 44.64
CA PHE A 175 17.87 -24.62 45.14
C PHE A 175 17.92 -23.11 45.38
#